data_AF-A0A397UT80-F1
#
_entry.id   AF-A0A397UT80-F1
#
_cell.length_a   1.000
_cell.length_b   1.000
_cell.length_c   1.000
_cell.angle_alpha   90.00
_cell.angle_beta   90.00
_cell.angle_gamma   90.00
#
_symmetry.space_group_name_H-M   'P 1'
#
loop_
_entity.id
_entity.type
_entity.pdbx_description
1 polymer ?
#
loop_
_entity_poly.entity_id
_entity_poly.type
_entity_poly.pdbx_seq_one_letter_code
_entity_poly.pdbx_strand_id
1 'polypeptide(L)'
;MCSNEHEAVIEALGDSFRAHSPTYATYDAPIQIRGQPFHESPAGDGARIAPDFAVFPHATYVPNPPVPHPGPPPSDTRGNPYARIICEVAMGQTSSSLKRKCKLWMRQSYVRSVLGIKLYDITNTRNNPQGERDRAMKATLWRQGVSKQKWKFGTVNKDGSPTGPTGCNGPNDPNYVITIPVSDVFYDPAVPAIEYTPLPPPPVILMNAVFTIDLYEIQRIVLLSQAK
;
A
#
# COMPACT_ATOMS: atom_id res chain seq x y z
N MET A 1 3.90 6.89 -15.46
CA MET A 1 3.44 8.28 -15.61
C MET A 1 2.31 8.46 -14.62
N CYS A 2 2.43 9.42 -13.70
CA CYS A 2 1.39 9.77 -12.75
C CYS A 2 0.25 10.44 -13.52
N SER A 3 -0.94 9.84 -13.52
CA SER A 3 -2.16 10.45 -14.03
C SER A 3 -3.03 10.92 -12.87
N ASN A 4 -4.10 11.65 -13.18
CA ASN A 4 -5.07 12.07 -12.17
C ASN A 4 -5.68 10.87 -11.42
N GLU A 5 -5.98 9.77 -12.13
CA GLU A 5 -6.50 8.56 -11.49
C GLU A 5 -5.45 7.85 -10.62
N HIS A 6 -4.17 7.90 -11.01
CA HIS A 6 -3.09 7.38 -10.18
C HIS A 6 -3.02 8.14 -8.85
N GLU A 7 -2.93 9.47 -8.90
CA GLU A 7 -2.82 10.29 -7.69
C GLU A 7 -4.07 10.20 -6.81
N ALA A 8 -5.26 10.09 -7.39
CA ALA A 8 -6.50 9.88 -6.64
C ALA A 8 -6.47 8.56 -5.84
N VAL A 9 -5.90 7.49 -6.39
CA VAL A 9 -5.70 6.24 -5.62
C VAL A 9 -4.68 6.45 -4.49
N ILE A 10 -3.59 7.18 -4.74
CA ILE A 10 -2.58 7.48 -3.71
C ILE A 10 -3.18 8.27 -2.55
N GLU A 11 -4.01 9.27 -2.84
CA GLU A 11 -4.72 10.07 -1.84
C GLU A 11 -5.66 9.21 -0.98
N ALA A 12 -6.52 8.41 -1.61
CA ALA A 12 -7.47 7.54 -0.90
C ALA A 12 -6.77 6.46 -0.05
N LEU A 13 -5.66 5.90 -0.53
CA LEU A 13 -4.81 5.02 0.28
C LEU A 13 -4.22 5.78 1.48
N GLY A 14 -3.74 7.01 1.25
CA GLY A 14 -3.26 7.90 2.30
C GLY A 14 -4.26 8.08 3.43
N ASP A 15 -5.52 8.32 3.10
CA ASP A 15 -6.59 8.48 4.11
C ASP A 15 -6.85 7.20 4.89
N SER A 16 -6.87 6.05 4.20
CA SER A 16 -7.00 4.73 4.84
C SER A 16 -5.88 4.48 5.87
N PHE A 17 -4.64 4.87 5.55
CA PHE A 17 -3.49 4.69 6.45
C PHE A 17 -3.35 5.79 7.51
N ARG A 18 -4.06 6.92 7.38
CA ARG A 18 -4.15 7.97 8.42
C ARG A 18 -5.26 7.73 9.42
N ALA A 19 -6.15 6.76 9.21
CA ALA A 19 -7.34 6.54 10.03
C ALA A 19 -7.07 6.41 11.55
N HIS A 20 -5.87 5.98 11.94
CA HIS A 20 -5.45 5.80 13.33
C HIS A 20 -4.40 6.82 13.81
N SER A 21 -4.12 7.84 12.99
CA SER A 21 -3.24 8.94 13.37
C SER A 21 -4.07 10.07 14.00
N PRO A 22 -3.60 10.71 15.09
CA PRO A 22 -4.30 11.85 15.66
C PRO A 22 -4.42 12.96 14.62
N THR A 23 -5.63 13.51 14.45
CA THR A 23 -5.86 14.72 13.67
C THR A 23 -4.87 15.79 14.18
N TYR A 24 -4.02 16.34 13.31
CA TYR A 24 -2.98 17.36 13.60
C TYR A 24 -1.62 16.90 14.14
N ALA A 25 -1.38 15.61 14.38
CA ALA A 25 -0.05 15.14 14.80
C ALA A 25 0.84 14.70 13.62
N THR A 26 0.86 15.42 12.50
CA THR A 26 1.51 14.94 11.26
C THR A 26 3.00 14.61 11.43
N TYR A 27 3.70 15.34 12.30
CA TYR A 27 5.12 15.12 12.58
C TYR A 27 5.35 13.97 13.57
N ASP A 28 4.59 13.93 14.66
CA ASP A 28 4.77 12.96 15.75
C ASP A 28 3.82 11.76 15.68
N ALA A 29 3.06 11.62 14.58
CA ALA A 29 2.13 10.51 14.40
C ALA A 29 2.91 9.19 14.43
N PRO A 30 2.45 8.20 15.23
CA PRO A 30 3.08 6.88 15.31
C PRO A 30 3.25 6.22 13.93
N ILE A 31 2.31 6.50 13.03
CA ILE A 31 2.29 6.02 11.65
C ILE A 31 2.63 7.19 10.73
N GLN A 32 3.73 7.05 10.00
CA GLN A 32 4.23 8.01 9.04
C GLN A 32 3.98 7.50 7.62
N ILE A 33 3.56 8.38 6.72
CA ILE A 33 3.28 8.02 5.32
C ILE A 33 4.07 8.92 4.38
N ARG A 34 4.56 8.40 3.26
CA ARG A 34 5.28 9.18 2.25
C ARG A 34 4.94 8.67 0.84
N GLY A 35 4.77 9.60 -0.10
CA GLY A 35 4.74 9.30 -1.53
C GLY A 35 6.16 9.19 -2.06
N GLN A 36 6.44 8.15 -2.86
CA GLN A 36 7.71 7.96 -3.56
C GLN A 36 9.02 8.07 -2.73
N PRO A 37 9.10 7.51 -1.51
CA PRO A 37 10.37 7.49 -0.78
C PRO A 37 11.37 6.52 -1.43
N PHE A 38 12.62 6.95 -1.57
CA PHE A 38 13.67 6.09 -2.11
C PHE A 38 14.18 5.09 -1.07
N HIS A 39 14.29 3.83 -1.50
CA HIS A 39 14.85 2.74 -0.74
C HIS A 39 15.91 1.98 -1.54
N GLU A 40 16.87 1.38 -0.84
CA GLU A 40 17.73 0.37 -1.45
C GLU A 40 16.88 -0.80 -1.97
N SER A 41 17.18 -1.21 -3.19
CA SER A 41 16.52 -2.31 -3.88
C SER A 41 16.76 -3.61 -3.13
N PRO A 42 15.68 -4.35 -2.77
CA PRO A 42 15.82 -5.70 -2.21
C PRO A 42 16.44 -6.72 -3.18
N ALA A 43 16.85 -6.31 -4.39
CA ALA A 43 17.61 -7.17 -5.31
C ALA A 43 19.09 -7.28 -4.91
N GLY A 44 19.60 -6.40 -4.04
CA GLY A 44 21.00 -6.40 -3.63
C GLY A 44 21.96 -5.93 -4.71
N ASP A 45 21.46 -5.19 -5.70
CA ASP A 45 22.22 -4.65 -6.85
C ASP A 45 22.74 -3.22 -6.61
N GLY A 46 22.51 -2.66 -5.42
CA GLY A 46 22.86 -1.27 -5.07
C GLY A 46 22.01 -0.22 -5.77
N ALA A 47 20.95 -0.62 -6.49
CA ALA A 47 20.02 0.30 -7.10
C ALA A 47 19.05 0.85 -6.05
N ARG A 48 18.61 2.10 -6.23
CA ARG A 48 17.53 2.68 -5.43
C ARG A 48 16.23 2.66 -6.22
N ILE A 49 15.16 2.24 -5.56
CA ILE A 49 13.80 2.20 -6.10
C ILE A 49 12.85 2.90 -5.16
N ALA A 50 11.75 3.43 -5.68
CA ALA A 50 10.71 4.09 -4.90
C ALA A 50 9.37 3.40 -5.17
N PRO A 51 8.60 3.06 -4.11
CA PRO A 51 7.22 2.65 -4.27
C PRO A 51 6.36 3.88 -4.58
N ASP A 52 5.13 3.72 -5.05
CA ASP A 52 4.26 4.87 -5.25
C ASP A 52 3.85 5.50 -3.90
N PHE A 53 3.67 4.66 -2.88
CA PHE A 53 3.34 5.07 -1.51
C PHE A 53 3.90 4.08 -0.48
N ALA A 54 4.35 4.58 0.67
CA ALA A 54 4.86 3.75 1.76
C ALA A 54 4.46 4.25 3.16
N VAL A 55 4.36 3.29 4.08
CA VAL A 55 3.97 3.49 5.48
C VAL A 55 5.12 3.02 6.39
N PHE A 56 5.40 3.84 7.40
CA PHE A 56 6.55 3.75 8.28
C PHE A 56 6.11 3.87 9.74
N PRO A 57 6.83 3.22 10.67
CA PRO A 57 6.76 3.59 12.08
C PRO A 57 7.48 4.93 12.32
N HIS A 58 7.01 5.68 13.30
CA HIS A 58 7.76 6.81 13.85
C HIS A 58 9.02 6.34 14.59
N ALA A 59 10.08 7.15 14.57
CA ALA A 59 11.37 6.81 15.19
C ALA A 59 11.30 6.63 16.72
N THR A 60 10.26 7.17 17.35
CA THR A 60 9.96 6.96 18.79
C THR A 60 9.64 5.49 19.13
N TYR A 61 9.13 4.71 18.17
CA TYR A 61 8.76 3.31 18.38
C TYR A 61 9.70 2.33 17.70
N VAL A 62 10.36 2.75 16.64
CA VAL A 62 11.39 1.98 15.95
C VAL A 62 12.59 2.90 15.79
N PRO A 63 13.62 2.81 16.64
CA PRO A 63 14.72 3.76 16.62
C PRO A 63 15.61 3.54 15.40
N ASN A 64 16.43 4.54 15.11
CA ASN A 64 17.48 4.43 14.10
C ASN A 64 18.40 3.24 14.44
N PRO A 65 18.89 2.51 13.42
CA PRO A 65 19.79 1.39 13.66
C PRO A 65 21.11 1.85 14.28
N PRO A 66 21.69 1.05 15.19
CA PRO A 66 23.03 1.31 15.72
C PRO A 66 24.10 1.09 14.64
N VAL A 67 23.84 0.23 13.66
CA VAL A 67 24.70 0.03 12.48
C VAL A 67 24.27 1.03 11.40
N PRO A 68 25.21 1.82 10.83
CA PRO A 68 24.89 2.70 9.71
C PRO A 68 24.20 1.96 8.57
N HIS A 69 23.48 2.72 7.73
CA HIS A 69 22.78 2.20 6.57
C HIS A 69 23.61 1.14 5.81
N PRO A 70 23.05 -0.04 5.51
CA PRO A 70 21.62 -0.37 5.51
C PRO A 70 21.09 -1.01 6.80
N GLY A 71 21.80 -0.92 7.94
CA GLY A 71 21.40 -1.55 9.20
C GLY A 71 22.07 -2.93 9.43
N PRO A 72 21.47 -3.83 10.23
CA PRO A 72 20.09 -3.82 10.74
C PRO A 72 19.87 -2.96 12.02
N PRO A 73 18.58 -2.66 12.36
CA PRO A 73 17.40 -2.78 11.50
C PRO A 73 17.51 -1.91 10.22
N PRO A 74 16.86 -2.28 9.11
CA PRO A 74 16.90 -1.49 7.89
C PRO A 74 16.49 -0.05 8.11
N SER A 75 17.26 0.85 7.49
CA SER A 75 17.00 2.28 7.47
C SER A 75 17.22 2.87 6.09
N ASP A 76 16.75 4.09 5.87
CA ASP A 76 17.25 4.91 4.77
C ASP A 76 18.71 5.36 5.02
N THR A 77 19.28 6.09 4.05
CA THR A 77 20.68 6.58 4.13
C THR A 77 20.91 7.64 5.22
N ARG A 78 19.85 8.15 5.84
CA ARG A 78 19.89 9.08 6.97
C ARG A 78 19.61 8.40 8.31
N GLY A 79 19.44 7.08 8.31
CA GLY A 79 19.14 6.30 9.51
C GLY A 79 17.66 6.23 9.88
N ASN A 80 16.75 6.83 9.11
CA ASN A 80 15.32 6.78 9.43
C ASN A 80 14.76 5.35 9.22
N PRO A 81 13.76 4.92 10.00
CA PRO A 81 13.16 3.60 9.86
C PRO A 81 12.71 3.29 8.43
N TYR A 82 12.97 2.07 7.98
CA TYR A 82 12.52 1.60 6.66
C TYR A 82 11.01 1.37 6.60
N ALA A 83 10.43 1.42 5.40
CA ALA A 83 9.00 1.17 5.19
C ALA A 83 8.58 -0.24 5.66
N ARG A 84 7.38 -0.36 6.22
CA ARG A 84 6.81 -1.65 6.64
C ARG A 84 5.64 -2.07 5.78
N ILE A 85 4.91 -1.11 5.21
CA ILE A 85 3.85 -1.35 4.23
C ILE A 85 4.16 -0.55 2.97
N ILE A 86 4.03 -1.19 1.81
CA ILE A 86 4.29 -0.57 0.50
C ILE A 86 3.05 -0.70 -0.39
N CYS A 87 2.69 0.37 -1.09
CA CYS A 87 1.65 0.37 -2.11
C CYS A 87 2.23 0.74 -3.48
N GLU A 88 1.79 0.02 -4.52
CA GLU A 88 2.16 0.25 -5.91
C GLU A 88 0.89 0.31 -6.76
N VAL A 89 0.77 1.35 -7.59
CA VAL A 89 -0.39 1.60 -8.45
C VAL A 89 0.07 1.63 -9.91
N ALA A 90 -0.39 0.67 -10.70
CA ALA A 90 -0.03 0.56 -12.10
C ALA A 90 -1.21 0.94 -13.01
N MET A 91 -0.99 1.90 -13.91
CA MET A 91 -1.87 2.15 -15.05
C MET A 91 -1.27 1.69 -16.38
N GLY A 92 -0.19 2.32 -16.86
CA GLY A 92 0.44 1.92 -18.12
C GLY A 92 1.27 0.63 -18.03
N GLN A 93 1.71 0.25 -16.82
CA GLN A 93 2.52 -0.95 -16.62
C GLN A 93 1.68 -2.22 -16.68
N THR A 94 2.26 -3.30 -17.21
CA THR A 94 1.58 -4.61 -17.25
C THR A 94 1.36 -5.17 -15.84
N SER A 95 0.32 -5.98 -15.65
CA SER A 95 0.07 -6.66 -14.37
C SER A 95 1.25 -7.54 -13.93
N SER A 96 2.00 -8.10 -14.89
CA SER A 96 3.21 -8.88 -14.62
C SER A 96 4.34 -8.01 -14.09
N SER A 97 4.52 -6.80 -14.63
CA SER A 97 5.51 -5.85 -14.15
C SER A 97 5.18 -5.36 -12.74
N LEU A 98 3.92 -4.97 -12.48
CA LEU A 98 3.46 -4.61 -11.13
C LEU A 98 3.72 -5.75 -10.14
N LYS A 99 3.31 -6.98 -10.48
CA LYS A 99 3.53 -8.15 -9.63
C LYS A 99 5.01 -8.41 -9.33
N ARG A 100 5.90 -8.16 -10.29
CA ARG A 100 7.35 -8.30 -10.11
C ARG A 100 7.87 -7.26 -9.12
N LYS A 101 7.45 -5.99 -9.23
CA LYS A 101 7.79 -4.95 -8.24
C LYS A 101 7.28 -5.30 -6.84
N CYS A 102 6.00 -5.66 -6.71
CA CYS A 102 5.44 -5.99 -5.39
C CYS A 102 6.16 -7.18 -4.74
N LYS A 103 6.51 -8.19 -5.53
CA LYS A 103 7.32 -9.33 -5.05
C LYS A 103 8.75 -8.94 -4.68
N LEU A 104 9.34 -7.96 -5.38
CA LEU A 104 10.66 -7.45 -5.05
C LEU A 104 10.64 -6.80 -3.66
N TRP A 105 9.66 -5.93 -3.40
CA TRP A 105 9.47 -5.32 -2.08
C TRP A 105 9.30 -6.35 -0.96
N MET A 106 8.52 -7.41 -1.19
CA MET A 106 8.32 -8.50 -0.22
C MET A 106 9.60 -9.29 0.13
N ARG A 107 10.72 -9.11 -0.61
CA ARG A 107 12.01 -9.72 -0.24
C ARG A 107 12.69 -8.99 0.93
N GLN A 108 12.32 -7.75 1.19
CA GLN A 108 12.79 -7.02 2.36
C GLN A 108 12.10 -7.59 3.61
N SER A 109 12.88 -8.09 4.56
CA SER A 109 12.37 -8.81 5.75
C SER A 109 11.51 -7.94 6.67
N TYR A 110 11.73 -6.63 6.63
CA TYR A 110 10.96 -5.64 7.40
C TYR A 110 9.72 -5.14 6.66
N VAL A 111 9.60 -5.36 5.33
CA VAL A 111 8.33 -5.09 4.64
C VAL A 111 7.36 -6.22 4.94
N ARG A 112 6.29 -5.90 5.67
CA ARG A 112 5.29 -6.84 6.17
C ARG A 112 4.13 -7.04 5.21
N SER A 113 3.73 -5.96 4.55
CA SER A 113 2.59 -5.95 3.64
C SER A 113 2.90 -5.15 2.38
N VAL A 114 2.51 -5.67 1.21
CA VAL A 114 2.59 -4.97 -0.07
C VAL A 114 1.23 -5.04 -0.75
N LEU A 115 0.67 -3.88 -1.11
CA LEU A 115 -0.58 -3.76 -1.87
C LEU A 115 -0.28 -3.30 -3.29
N GLY A 116 -0.64 -4.12 -4.28
CA GLY A 116 -0.57 -3.75 -5.69
C GLY A 116 -1.96 -3.49 -6.26
N ILE A 117 -2.20 -2.30 -6.82
CA ILE A 117 -3.43 -1.94 -7.52
C ILE A 117 -3.12 -1.77 -9.00
N LYS A 118 -3.85 -2.48 -9.85
CA LYS A 118 -3.78 -2.38 -11.31
C LYS A 118 -5.06 -1.73 -11.81
N LEU A 119 -4.91 -0.58 -12.45
CA LEU A 119 -5.94 0.04 -13.27
C LEU A 119 -5.72 -0.42 -14.72
N TYR A 120 -6.74 -1.03 -15.33
CA TYR A 120 -6.69 -1.39 -16.74
C TYR A 120 -7.18 -0.23 -17.61
N ASP A 121 -7.00 -0.36 -18.92
CA ASP A 121 -7.44 0.65 -19.86
C ASP A 121 -8.96 0.86 -19.75
N ILE A 122 -9.39 2.10 -19.97
CA ILE A 122 -10.81 2.42 -20.12
C ILE A 122 -11.36 1.71 -21.34
N THR A 123 -12.63 1.33 -21.26
CA THR A 123 -13.37 0.82 -22.41
C THR A 123 -14.16 1.94 -23.08
N ASN A 124 -14.74 1.65 -24.24
CA ASN A 124 -15.63 2.58 -24.93
C ASN A 124 -17.07 2.55 -24.40
N THR A 125 -17.41 1.59 -23.55
CA THR A 125 -18.73 1.55 -22.88
C THR A 125 -18.72 2.48 -21.67
N ARG A 126 -19.91 2.95 -21.28
CA ARG A 126 -20.11 3.80 -20.11
C ARG A 126 -21.05 3.10 -19.14
N ASN A 127 -20.81 3.31 -17.84
CA ASN A 127 -21.64 2.75 -16.78
C ASN A 127 -23.09 3.29 -16.79
N ASN A 128 -23.31 4.42 -17.46
CA ASN A 128 -24.61 4.93 -17.92
C ASN A 128 -24.40 5.90 -19.11
N PRO A 129 -25.44 6.29 -19.88
CA PRO A 129 -25.30 7.08 -21.11
C PRO A 129 -24.56 8.43 -20.97
N GLN A 130 -24.55 9.03 -19.78
CA GLN A 130 -23.80 10.27 -19.47
C GLN A 130 -22.66 10.04 -18.45
N GLY A 131 -22.37 8.78 -18.13
CA GLY A 131 -21.58 8.38 -16.98
C GLY A 131 -20.12 8.16 -17.32
N GLU A 132 -19.39 7.68 -16.33
CA GLU A 132 -17.97 7.40 -16.46
C GLU A 132 -17.73 6.19 -17.36
N ARG A 133 -16.60 6.22 -18.09
CA ARG A 133 -16.20 5.09 -18.93
C ARG A 133 -15.93 3.87 -18.07
N ASP A 134 -16.38 2.72 -18.55
CA ASP A 134 -16.17 1.48 -17.83
C ASP A 134 -14.70 1.10 -17.80
N ARG A 135 -14.27 0.57 -16.65
CA ARG A 135 -12.89 0.19 -16.41
C ARG A 135 -12.84 -1.02 -15.49
N ALA A 136 -11.96 -1.96 -15.85
CA ALA A 136 -11.59 -3.06 -14.97
C ALA A 136 -10.44 -2.64 -14.03
N MET A 137 -10.41 -3.20 -12.83
CA MET A 137 -9.36 -2.97 -11.83
C MET A 137 -9.04 -4.26 -11.08
N LYS A 138 -7.86 -4.32 -10.47
CA LYS A 138 -7.43 -5.47 -9.67
C LYS A 138 -6.54 -5.05 -8.52
N ALA A 139 -6.87 -5.52 -7.32
CA ALA A 139 -6.00 -5.42 -6.15
C ALA A 139 -5.35 -6.78 -5.85
N THR A 140 -4.14 -6.78 -5.32
CA THR A 140 -3.47 -7.96 -4.78
C THR A 140 -2.68 -7.56 -3.55
N LEU A 141 -2.93 -8.27 -2.45
CA LEU A 141 -2.21 -8.08 -1.19
C LEU A 141 -1.26 -9.25 -0.98
N TRP A 142 0.00 -8.93 -0.70
CA TRP A 142 1.02 -9.85 -0.23
C TRP A 142 1.35 -9.50 1.21
N ARG A 143 1.38 -10.50 2.10
CA ARG A 143 1.82 -10.32 3.48
C ARG A 143 2.81 -11.42 3.86
N GLN A 144 3.76 -11.10 4.73
CA GLN A 144 4.71 -12.08 5.25
C GLN A 144 3.96 -13.19 5.98
N GLY A 145 4.23 -14.45 5.63
CA GLY A 145 3.63 -15.62 6.27
C GLY A 145 2.15 -15.87 5.96
N VAL A 146 1.51 -15.10 5.07
CA VAL A 146 0.09 -15.25 4.71
C VAL A 146 -0.07 -15.52 3.21
N SER A 147 -1.06 -16.34 2.86
CA SER A 147 -1.41 -16.57 1.46
C SER A 147 -1.85 -15.27 0.77
N LYS A 148 -1.35 -15.04 -0.45
CA LYS A 148 -1.72 -13.86 -1.25
C LYS A 148 -3.23 -13.76 -1.46
N GLN A 149 -3.78 -12.57 -1.31
CA GLN A 149 -5.21 -12.28 -1.52
C GLN A 149 -5.38 -11.42 -2.78
N LYS A 150 -6.50 -11.56 -3.48
CA LYS A 150 -6.74 -10.88 -4.76
C LYS A 150 -8.21 -10.50 -4.91
N TRP A 151 -8.42 -9.34 -5.52
CA TRP A 151 -9.74 -8.81 -5.82
C TRP A 151 -9.78 -8.33 -7.26
N LYS A 152 -10.86 -8.65 -7.97
CA LYS A 152 -11.21 -8.05 -9.25
C LYS A 152 -12.38 -7.12 -9.01
N PHE A 153 -12.21 -5.86 -9.35
CA PHE A 153 -13.21 -4.82 -9.11
C PHE A 153 -13.21 -3.87 -10.32
N GLY A 154 -13.97 -2.79 -10.27
CA GLY A 154 -14.31 -1.97 -11.42
C GLY A 154 -15.76 -2.20 -11.87
N THR A 155 -16.17 -1.47 -12.90
CA THR A 155 -17.53 -1.59 -13.46
C THR A 155 -17.66 -2.76 -14.44
N VAL A 156 -16.53 -3.25 -14.95
CA VAL A 156 -16.44 -4.41 -15.86
C VAL A 156 -15.28 -5.32 -15.47
N ASN A 157 -15.35 -6.58 -15.90
CA ASN A 157 -14.26 -7.52 -15.87
C ASN A 157 -13.20 -7.16 -16.93
N LYS A 158 -12.01 -7.80 -16.83
CA LYS A 158 -10.90 -7.54 -17.76
C LYS A 158 -11.24 -7.83 -19.23
N ASP A 159 -12.17 -8.73 -19.48
CA ASP A 159 -12.66 -9.06 -20.83
C ASP A 159 -13.79 -8.13 -21.31
N GLY A 160 -14.16 -7.12 -20.52
CA GLY A 160 -15.25 -6.18 -20.81
C GLY A 160 -16.64 -6.67 -20.41
N SER A 161 -16.78 -7.90 -19.90
CA SER A 161 -18.07 -8.39 -19.40
C SER A 161 -18.48 -7.64 -18.11
N PRO A 162 -19.78 -7.44 -17.84
CA PRO A 162 -20.24 -6.83 -16.59
C PRO A 162 -19.76 -7.60 -15.37
N THR A 163 -19.42 -6.90 -14.28
CA THR A 163 -19.06 -7.54 -13.00
C THR A 163 -20.20 -8.32 -12.35
N GLY A 164 -21.45 -7.97 -12.69
CA GLY A 164 -22.65 -8.64 -12.21
C GLY A 164 -22.99 -8.32 -10.75
N PRO A 165 -24.02 -8.97 -10.17
CA PRO A 165 -24.52 -8.66 -8.83
C PRO A 165 -23.50 -8.89 -7.71
N THR A 166 -22.60 -9.85 -7.89
CA THR A 166 -21.54 -10.19 -6.91
C THR A 166 -20.28 -9.34 -7.07
N GLY A 167 -20.32 -8.31 -7.93
CA GLY A 167 -19.23 -7.38 -8.15
C GLY A 167 -19.07 -6.35 -7.03
N CYS A 168 -18.04 -5.52 -7.13
CA CYS A 168 -17.80 -4.39 -6.23
C CYS A 168 -18.79 -3.25 -6.51
N ASN A 169 -20.02 -3.40 -5.99
CA ASN A 169 -21.17 -2.57 -6.36
C ASN A 169 -21.61 -1.58 -5.27
N GLY A 170 -21.06 -1.70 -4.05
CA GLY A 170 -21.42 -0.83 -2.94
C GLY A 170 -20.32 -0.76 -1.88
N PRO A 171 -20.37 0.27 -1.02
CA PRO A 171 -19.39 0.46 0.04
C PRO A 171 -19.57 -0.60 1.13
N ASN A 172 -18.49 -0.87 1.86
CA ASN A 172 -18.41 -1.77 3.00
C ASN A 172 -18.80 -3.24 2.71
N ASP A 173 -18.75 -3.69 1.45
CA ASP A 173 -18.88 -5.11 1.14
C ASP A 173 -17.65 -5.87 1.70
N PRO A 174 -17.81 -6.82 2.64
CA PRO A 174 -16.70 -7.57 3.21
C PRO A 174 -15.85 -8.32 2.18
N ASN A 175 -16.41 -8.66 1.01
CA ASN A 175 -15.66 -9.29 -0.07
C ASN A 175 -14.70 -8.34 -0.78
N TYR A 176 -14.89 -7.03 -0.63
CA TYR A 176 -14.14 -5.95 -1.30
C TYR A 176 -13.43 -5.00 -0.34
N VAL A 177 -13.43 -5.32 0.96
CA VAL A 177 -12.66 -4.62 1.98
C VAL A 177 -11.34 -5.34 2.23
N ILE A 178 -10.24 -4.59 2.13
CA ILE A 178 -8.90 -5.08 2.50
C ILE A 178 -8.59 -4.62 3.91
N THR A 179 -8.16 -5.56 4.76
CA THR A 179 -7.70 -5.26 6.12
C THR A 179 -6.20 -5.54 6.28
N ILE A 180 -5.48 -4.59 6.87
CA ILE A 180 -4.05 -4.73 7.20
C ILE A 180 -3.87 -4.37 8.68
N PRO A 181 -3.32 -5.24 9.54
CA PRO A 181 -3.07 -4.92 10.93
C PRO A 181 -2.13 -3.72 11.09
N VAL A 182 -2.45 -2.81 12.00
CA VAL A 182 -1.57 -1.68 12.34
C VAL A 182 -0.24 -2.17 12.93
N SER A 183 -0.25 -3.31 13.63
CA SER A 183 0.96 -3.95 14.15
C SER A 183 2.00 -4.30 13.07
N ASP A 184 1.60 -4.46 11.79
CA ASP A 184 2.56 -4.65 10.69
C ASP A 184 3.50 -3.42 10.55
N VAL A 185 3.03 -2.21 10.88
CA VAL A 185 3.82 -0.96 10.84
C VAL A 185 4.89 -0.91 11.92
N PHE A 186 4.69 -1.59 13.04
CA PHE A 186 5.60 -1.58 14.18
C PHE A 186 6.40 -2.86 14.30
N TYR A 187 6.42 -3.69 13.24
CA TYR A 187 7.25 -4.89 13.22
C TYR A 187 8.74 -4.52 13.34
N ASP A 188 9.32 -4.90 14.46
CA ASP A 188 10.71 -4.62 14.79
C ASP A 188 11.29 -5.75 15.66
N PRO A 189 11.80 -6.83 15.05
CA PRO A 189 12.37 -7.94 15.78
C PRO A 189 13.74 -7.56 16.35
N ALA A 190 14.07 -8.12 17.51
CA ALA A 190 15.42 -8.01 18.08
C ALA A 190 16.47 -8.61 17.14
N VAL A 191 17.68 -8.05 17.16
CA VAL A 191 18.83 -8.58 16.42
C VAL A 191 19.97 -8.82 17.41
N PRO A 192 19.98 -9.99 18.09
CA PRO A 192 20.94 -10.27 19.16
C PRO A 192 22.41 -10.17 18.74
N ALA A 193 22.72 -10.49 17.49
CA ALA A 193 24.10 -10.46 16.96
C ALA A 193 24.74 -9.06 16.98
N ILE A 194 23.93 -7.99 17.08
CA ILE A 194 24.40 -6.60 17.19
C ILE A 194 23.83 -5.91 18.43
N GLU A 195 23.37 -6.69 19.41
CA GLU A 195 22.77 -6.20 20.67
C GLU A 195 21.58 -5.23 20.46
N TYR A 196 20.92 -5.32 19.29
CA TYR A 196 19.76 -4.49 19.00
C TYR A 196 18.52 -5.01 19.72
N THR A 197 17.97 -4.17 20.59
CA THR A 197 16.73 -4.41 21.33
C THR A 197 15.64 -3.45 20.85
N PRO A 198 14.46 -3.95 20.42
CA PRO A 198 13.34 -3.10 20.02
C PRO A 198 12.84 -2.24 21.18
N LEU A 199 12.30 -1.08 20.86
CA LEU A 199 11.62 -0.25 21.85
C LEU A 199 10.25 -0.83 22.24
N PRO A 200 9.68 -0.41 23.38
CA PRO A 200 8.30 -0.74 23.71
C PRO A 200 7.35 -0.37 22.57
N PRO A 201 6.37 -1.24 22.25
CA PRO A 201 5.43 -0.96 21.17
C PRO A 201 4.51 0.22 21.55
N PRO A 202 3.83 0.81 20.55
CA PRO A 202 2.74 1.75 20.80
C PRO A 202 1.63 1.18 21.70
N PRO A 203 0.72 2.03 22.20
CA PRO A 203 -0.41 1.60 23.02
C PRO A 203 -1.16 0.41 22.42
N VAL A 204 -1.58 -0.52 23.27
CA VAL A 204 -2.25 -1.78 22.87
C VAL A 204 -3.47 -1.55 21.98
N ILE A 205 -4.22 -0.48 22.22
CA ILE A 205 -5.37 -0.07 21.39
C ILE A 205 -4.95 0.13 19.92
N LEU A 206 -3.83 0.83 19.69
CA LEU A 206 -3.30 1.07 18.35
C LEU A 206 -2.75 -0.23 17.74
N MET A 207 -2.05 -1.04 18.53
CA MET A 207 -1.48 -2.32 18.06
C MET A 207 -2.54 -3.34 17.63
N ASN A 208 -3.74 -3.28 18.22
CA ASN A 208 -4.87 -4.16 17.89
C ASN A 208 -5.78 -3.59 16.79
N ALA A 209 -5.52 -2.38 16.29
CA ALA A 209 -6.29 -1.77 15.22
C ALA A 209 -5.94 -2.36 13.84
N VAL A 210 -6.81 -2.10 12.86
CA VAL A 210 -6.61 -2.49 11.46
C VAL A 210 -6.84 -1.28 10.54
N PHE A 211 -6.01 -1.15 9.52
CA PHE A 211 -6.33 -0.31 8.38
C PHE A 211 -7.40 -1.00 7.53
N THR A 212 -8.37 -0.22 7.07
CA THR A 212 -9.45 -0.66 6.21
C THR A 212 -9.35 0.09 4.90
N ILE A 213 -9.29 -0.64 3.78
CA ILE A 213 -9.28 -0.07 2.44
C ILE A 213 -10.48 -0.65 1.69
N ASP A 214 -11.47 0.20 1.41
CA ASP A 214 -12.65 -0.19 0.65
C ASP A 214 -12.38 -0.04 -0.86
N LEU A 215 -12.36 -1.15 -1.59
CA LEU A 215 -12.13 -1.14 -3.03
C LEU A 215 -13.27 -0.47 -3.81
N TYR A 216 -14.47 -0.34 -3.24
CA TYR A 216 -15.55 0.44 -3.83
C TYR A 216 -15.23 1.94 -3.80
N GLU A 217 -14.65 2.45 -2.72
CA GLU A 217 -14.23 3.86 -2.63
C GLU A 217 -13.07 4.15 -3.59
N ILE A 218 -12.08 3.24 -3.65
CA ILE A 218 -11.00 3.31 -4.65
C ILE A 218 -11.56 3.30 -6.08
N GLN A 219 -12.54 2.43 -6.37
CA GLN A 219 -13.22 2.40 -7.67
C GLN A 219 -13.87 3.74 -7.99
N ARG A 220 -14.64 4.29 -7.05
CA ARG A 220 -15.37 5.55 -7.22
C ARG A 220 -14.42 6.70 -7.50
N ILE A 221 -13.33 6.84 -6.73
CA ILE A 221 -12.39 7.93 -6.93
C ILE A 221 -11.66 7.81 -8.27
N VAL A 222 -11.29 6.59 -8.69
CA VAL A 222 -10.71 6.35 -10.02
C VAL A 222 -11.66 6.77 -11.12
N LEU A 223 -12.93 6.37 -11.04
CA LEU A 223 -13.94 6.69 -12.06
C LEU A 223 -14.19 8.19 -12.18
N LEU A 224 -14.28 8.91 -11.04
CA LEU A 224 -14.46 10.36 -11.00
C LEU A 224 -13.25 11.13 -11.57
N SER A 225 -12.06 10.54 -11.49
CA SER A 225 -10.81 11.15 -11.93
C SER A 225 -10.48 10.91 -13.41
N GLN A 226 -11.30 10.14 -14.14
CA GLN A 226 -11.05 9.81 -15.54
C GLN A 226 -11.19 11.04 -16.45
N ALA A 227 -10.35 11.11 -17.48
CA ALA A 227 -10.58 12.02 -18.59
C ALA A 227 -11.89 11.62 -19.33
N LYS A 228 -12.73 12.61 -19.62
CA LYS A 228 -14.08 12.39 -20.19
C LYS A 228 -14.07 11.98 -21.66
#